data_AF-A0A1Y4D362-F1
#
_entry.id   AF-A0A1Y4D362-F1
#
_cell.length_a   1.000
_cell.length_b   1.000
_cell.length_c   1.000
_cell.angle_alpha   90.00
_cell.angle_beta   90.00
_cell.angle_gamma   90.00
#
_symmetry.space_group_name_H-M   'P 1'
#
loop_
_entity.id
_entity.type
_entity.pdbx_description
1 polymer ?
#
loop_
_entity_poly.entity_id
_entity_poly.type
_entity_poly.pdbx_seq_one_letter_code
_entity_poly.pdbx_strand_id
1 'polypeptide(L)'
;MILDINKTEAQFAHISIKNNQLKAIVNVYQPETNDAFQYTYRNDAPVHEEFTDTVSRLGFHVEQLLGQTIPHLAVEGYYRQPSGDSELLTIYAAIRSERVCRLNFAVRVHLGAEDYPHMDRLLDDLARCEAEALKYIHEDKRFGCEMFIQFAA
;
A
#
# COMPACT_ATOMS: atom_id res chain seq x y z
N MET A 1 0.11 11.54 19.64
CA MET A 1 -0.65 12.63 19.01
C MET A 1 -1.63 11.97 18.06
N ILE A 2 -2.92 11.95 18.42
CA ILE A 2 -3.96 11.36 17.59
C ILE A 2 -4.31 12.43 16.56
N LEU A 3 -4.03 12.17 15.28
CA LEU A 3 -4.35 13.10 14.19
C LEU A 3 -5.85 13.11 13.98
N ASP A 4 -6.45 14.29 14.09
CA ASP A 4 -7.89 14.51 13.85
C ASP A 4 -8.10 14.63 12.34
N ILE A 5 -8.51 13.53 11.70
CA ILE A 5 -8.56 13.37 10.24
C ILE A 5 -9.45 14.43 9.56
N ASN A 6 -10.40 15.03 10.29
CA ASN A 6 -11.28 16.08 9.77
C ASN A 6 -10.59 17.44 9.52
N LYS A 7 -9.31 17.63 9.91
CA LYS A 7 -8.56 18.89 9.79
C LYS A 7 -7.21 18.77 9.07
N THR A 8 -6.87 17.58 8.58
CA THR A 8 -5.56 17.29 8.00
C THR A 8 -5.73 16.59 6.66
N GLU A 9 -5.04 17.09 5.64
CA GLU A 9 -4.94 16.39 4.37
C GLU A 9 -3.80 15.38 4.49
N ALA A 10 -4.15 14.09 4.49
CA ALA A 10 -3.20 12.98 4.61
C ALA A 10 -3.16 12.19 3.30
N GLN A 11 -1.95 11.97 2.79
CA GLN A 11 -1.74 11.17 1.58
C GLN A 11 -0.67 10.11 1.83
N PHE A 12 -0.96 8.86 1.49
CA PHE A 12 0.03 7.79 1.52
C PHE A 12 1.05 7.99 0.40
N ALA A 13 2.29 8.23 0.79
CA ALA A 13 3.43 8.29 -0.11
C ALA A 13 4.05 6.92 -0.35
N HIS A 14 3.96 6.02 0.63
CA HIS A 14 4.55 4.68 0.55
C HIS A 14 3.74 3.69 1.38
N ILE A 15 3.48 2.52 0.80
CA ILE A 15 2.99 1.35 1.53
C ILE A 15 3.83 0.16 1.10
N SER A 16 4.36 -0.60 2.05
CA SER A 16 5.09 -1.83 1.75
C SER A 16 4.88 -2.90 2.80
N ILE A 17 4.88 -4.16 2.35
CA ILE A 17 4.93 -5.36 3.17
C ILE A 17 6.30 -6.00 2.93
N LYS A 18 7.13 -6.06 3.97
CA LYS A 18 8.43 -6.73 3.92
C LYS A 18 8.60 -7.58 5.16
N ASN A 19 9.06 -8.83 5.00
CA ASN A 19 9.17 -9.80 6.09
C ASN A 19 7.85 -9.93 6.89
N ASN A 20 6.71 -9.87 6.19
CA ASN A 20 5.37 -9.89 6.78
C ASN A 20 5.07 -8.69 7.69
N GLN A 21 5.80 -7.58 7.58
CA GLN A 21 5.60 -6.38 8.40
C GLN A 21 5.22 -5.19 7.51
N LEU A 22 4.26 -4.39 7.98
CA LEU A 22 3.83 -3.17 7.31
C LEU A 22 4.80 -2.02 7.62
N LYS A 23 5.21 -1.31 6.57
CA LYS A 23 5.76 0.03 6.64
C LYS A 23 4.94 0.97 5.77
N ALA A 24 4.45 2.05 6.35
CA ALA A 24 3.76 3.13 5.64
C ALA A 24 4.47 4.46 5.85
N ILE A 25 4.44 5.32 4.84
CA ILE A 25 4.87 6.72 4.92
C ILE A 25 3.71 7.58 4.46
N VAL A 26 3.33 8.55 5.30
CA VAL A 26 2.20 9.43 5.07
C VAL A 26 2.67 10.86 5.12
N ASN A 27 2.34 11.62 4.06
CA ASN A 27 2.51 13.06 4.01
C ASN A 27 1.26 13.69 4.62
N VAL A 28 1.45 14.63 5.55
CA VAL A 28 0.36 15.31 6.24
C VAL A 28 0.55 16.81 6.06
N TYR A 29 -0.49 17.47 5.57
CA TYR A 29 -0.58 18.92 5.52
C TYR A 29 -1.60 19.40 6.56
N GLN A 30 -1.17 20.35 7.39
CA GLN A 30 -1.97 21.03 8.41
C GLN A 30 -2.27 22.47 7.96
N PRO A 31 -3.48 22.75 7.43
CA PRO A 31 -3.83 24.08 6.95
C PRO A 31 -3.83 25.15 8.06
N GLU A 32 -4.17 24.77 9.31
CA GLU A 32 -4.25 25.70 10.44
C GLU A 32 -2.89 26.32 10.80
N THR A 33 -1.81 25.56 10.64
CA THR A 33 -0.43 25.97 10.94
C THR A 33 0.38 26.25 9.67
N ASN A 34 -0.19 25.99 8.49
CA ASN A 34 0.51 25.98 7.21
C ASN A 34 1.79 25.13 7.26
N ASP A 35 1.71 23.98 7.95
CA ASP A 35 2.83 23.07 8.15
C ASP A 35 2.63 21.78 7.36
N ALA A 36 3.73 21.22 6.88
CA ALA A 36 3.75 19.96 6.15
C ALA A 36 4.85 19.07 6.73
N PHE A 37 4.45 17.88 7.17
CA PHE A 37 5.39 16.89 7.71
C PHE A 37 5.09 15.51 7.17
N GLN A 38 6.09 14.64 7.30
CA GLN A 38 5.99 13.25 6.93
C GLN A 38 6.18 12.40 8.18
N TYR A 39 5.31 11.42 8.38
CA TYR A 39 5.51 10.41 9.42
C TYR A 39 5.66 9.02 8.80
N THR A 40 6.51 8.21 9.43
CA THR A 40 6.70 6.81 9.07
C THR A 40 6.05 5.94 10.13
N TYR A 41 5.11 5.11 9.72
CA TYR A 41 4.55 4.05 10.54
C TYR A 41 5.26 2.72 10.22
N ARG A 42 5.59 1.96 11.27
CA ARG A 42 6.06 0.58 11.17
C ARG A 42 5.31 -0.27 12.16
N ASN A 43 4.77 -1.37 11.69
CA ASN A 43 4.21 -2.40 12.54
C ASN A 43 5.25 -3.48 12.78
N ASP A 44 5.46 -3.86 14.04
CA ASP A 44 6.33 -4.97 14.40
C ASP A 44 5.62 -6.33 14.29
N ALA A 45 4.28 -6.34 14.35
CA ALA A 45 3.48 -7.54 14.20
C ALA A 45 3.35 -7.96 12.71
N PRO A 46 3.14 -9.27 12.47
CA PRO A 46 2.71 -9.78 11.17
C PRO A 46 1.54 -9.00 10.59
N VAL A 47 1.51 -8.81 9.26
CA VAL A 47 0.32 -8.30 8.57
C VAL A 47 -0.73 -9.40 8.45
N HIS A 48 -1.99 -9.01 8.55
CA HIS A 48 -3.14 -9.85 8.27
C HIS A 48 -3.24 -10.19 6.78
N GLU A 49 -3.84 -11.34 6.50
CA GLU A 49 -4.05 -11.86 5.15
C GLU A 49 -4.84 -10.86 4.29
N GLU A 50 -5.85 -10.20 4.84
CA GLU A 50 -6.66 -9.23 4.08
C GLU A 50 -5.82 -8.07 3.51
N PHE A 51 -4.78 -7.67 4.24
CA PHE A 51 -3.88 -6.62 3.78
C PHE A 51 -2.93 -7.13 2.70
N THR A 52 -2.43 -8.35 2.85
CA THR A 52 -1.62 -9.04 1.83
C THR A 52 -2.40 -9.23 0.53
N ASP A 53 -3.67 -9.63 0.63
CA ASP A 53 -4.57 -9.79 -0.51
C ASP A 53 -4.82 -8.46 -1.23
N THR A 54 -5.05 -7.40 -0.45
CA THR A 54 -5.27 -6.07 -0.99
C THR A 54 -4.05 -5.55 -1.75
N VAL A 55 -2.85 -5.70 -1.18
CA VAL A 55 -1.60 -5.35 -1.88
C VAL A 55 -1.36 -6.24 -3.11
N SER A 56 -1.72 -7.52 -3.05
CA SER A 56 -1.55 -8.46 -4.17
C SER A 56 -2.42 -8.12 -5.39
N ARG A 57 -3.54 -7.39 -5.22
CA ARG A 57 -4.37 -6.90 -6.33
C ARG A 57 -3.60 -6.02 -7.30
N LEU A 58 -2.59 -5.28 -6.80
CA LEU A 58 -1.70 -4.48 -7.62
C LEU A 58 -0.90 -5.32 -8.64
N GLY A 59 -0.81 -6.64 -8.43
CA GLY A 59 -0.17 -7.57 -9.37
C GLY A 59 -0.83 -7.55 -10.75
N PHE A 60 -2.15 -7.34 -10.80
CA PHE A 60 -2.86 -7.12 -12.07
C PHE A 60 -2.23 -5.97 -12.86
N HIS A 61 -1.97 -4.83 -12.21
CA HIS A 61 -1.40 -3.65 -12.86
C HIS A 61 0.04 -3.88 -13.32
N VAL A 62 0.82 -4.66 -12.55
CA VAL A 62 2.17 -5.06 -12.96
C VAL A 62 2.16 -5.86 -14.26
N GLU A 63 1.27 -6.84 -14.38
CA GLU A 63 1.15 -7.65 -15.60
C GLU A 63 0.64 -6.83 -16.79
N GLN A 64 -0.33 -5.93 -16.57
CA GLN A 64 -0.82 -5.04 -17.63
C GLN A 64 0.26 -4.08 -18.15
N LEU A 65 1.07 -3.50 -17.25
CA LEU A 65 2.16 -2.59 -17.65
C LEU A 65 3.31 -3.32 -18.36
N LEU A 66 3.51 -4.61 -18.08
CA LEU A 66 4.52 -5.44 -18.74
C LEU A 66 4.01 -6.18 -19.99
N GLY A 67 2.69 -6.21 -20.21
CA GLY A 67 2.06 -6.91 -21.32
C GLY A 67 2.16 -8.43 -21.25
N GLN A 68 2.39 -9.01 -20.07
CA GLN A 68 2.52 -10.46 -19.87
C GLN A 68 2.11 -10.90 -18.46
N THR A 69 1.56 -12.11 -18.35
CA THR A 69 1.30 -12.77 -17.06
C THR A 69 2.61 -13.30 -16.48
N ILE A 70 2.82 -13.10 -15.18
CA ILE A 70 4.05 -13.47 -14.49
C ILE A 70 3.74 -14.53 -13.43
N PRO A 71 4.17 -15.79 -13.62
CA PRO A 71 3.96 -16.82 -12.61
C PRO A 71 4.76 -16.50 -11.34
N HIS A 72 4.14 -16.75 -10.19
CA HIS A 72 4.73 -16.49 -8.87
C HIS A 72 5.09 -15.01 -8.61
N LEU A 73 4.34 -14.09 -9.25
CA LEU A 73 4.41 -12.67 -8.94
C LEU A 73 3.93 -12.40 -7.52
N ALA A 74 4.74 -11.68 -6.77
CA ALA A 74 4.40 -11.13 -5.46
C ALA A 74 4.60 -9.61 -5.51
N VAL A 75 3.59 -8.85 -5.09
CA VAL A 75 3.72 -7.41 -4.91
C VAL A 75 4.13 -7.11 -3.48
N GLU A 76 5.14 -6.26 -3.33
CA GLU A 76 5.69 -5.89 -2.01
C GLU A 76 5.22 -4.51 -1.56
N GLY A 77 4.61 -3.73 -2.45
CA GLY A 77 4.08 -2.41 -2.12
C GLY A 77 4.19 -1.41 -3.26
N TYR A 78 4.04 -0.13 -2.93
CA TYR A 78 4.16 0.96 -3.88
C TYR A 78 4.72 2.24 -3.23
N TYR A 79 5.23 3.13 -4.08
CA TYR A 79 5.67 4.47 -3.73
C TYR A 79 5.07 5.49 -4.72
N ARG A 80 4.53 6.58 -4.20
CA ARG A 80 4.08 7.73 -4.97
C ARG A 80 5.09 8.86 -4.85
N GLN A 81 5.39 9.47 -6.00
CA GLN A 81 6.28 10.61 -6.07
C GLN A 81 5.62 11.73 -6.90
N PRO A 82 5.61 12.97 -6.42
CA PRO A 82 5.26 14.12 -7.25
C PRO A 82 6.15 14.19 -8.49
N SER A 83 5.56 14.45 -9.65
CA SER A 83 6.24 14.50 -10.95
C SER A 83 5.64 15.61 -11.82
N GLY A 84 6.03 16.85 -11.55
CA GLY A 84 5.45 18.03 -12.20
C GLY A 84 3.97 18.18 -11.82
N ASP A 85 3.10 18.25 -12.82
CA ASP A 85 1.64 18.32 -12.65
C ASP A 85 0.97 16.93 -12.52
N SER A 86 1.77 15.86 -12.43
CA SER A 86 1.32 14.47 -12.30
C SER A 86 1.97 13.78 -11.10
N GLU A 87 1.53 12.57 -10.77
CA GLU A 87 2.22 11.71 -9.81
C GLU A 87 2.79 10.48 -10.51
N LEU A 88 4.00 10.08 -10.14
CA LEU A 88 4.60 8.83 -10.57
C LEU A 88 4.38 7.76 -9.50
N LEU A 89 3.60 6.74 -9.84
CA LEU A 89 3.45 5.55 -9.02
C LEU A 89 4.49 4.52 -9.41
N THR A 90 5.30 4.08 -8.45
CA THR A 90 6.20 2.93 -8.59
C THR A 90 5.64 1.75 -7.80
N ILE A 91 5.31 0.64 -8.45
CA ILE A 91 4.87 -0.60 -7.80
C ILE A 91 6.08 -1.54 -7.70
N TYR A 92 6.42 -1.95 -6.48
CA TYR A 92 7.50 -2.90 -6.22
C TYR A 92 6.97 -4.32 -6.27
N ALA A 93 7.58 -5.14 -7.11
CA ALA A 93 7.16 -6.49 -7.34
C ALA A 93 8.34 -7.44 -7.43
N ALA A 94 8.04 -8.72 -7.32
CA ALA A 94 9.05 -9.73 -7.21
C ALA A 94 8.59 -11.08 -7.71
N ILE A 95 9.50 -11.87 -8.27
CA ILE A 95 9.25 -13.27 -8.59
C ILE A 95 9.74 -14.12 -7.42
N ARG A 96 8.82 -14.84 -6.79
CA ARG A 96 9.09 -15.69 -5.63
C ARG A 96 8.85 -17.14 -6.00
N SER A 97 9.82 -17.76 -6.65
CA SER A 97 9.81 -19.19 -6.94
C SER A 97 10.97 -19.89 -6.24
N GLU A 98 10.77 -21.12 -5.80
CA GLU A 98 11.85 -21.99 -5.31
C GLU A 98 12.71 -22.55 -6.45
N ARG A 99 12.19 -22.54 -7.68
CA ARG A 99 12.82 -23.15 -8.86
C ARG A 99 13.55 -22.16 -9.75
N VAL A 100 13.36 -20.86 -9.51
CA VAL A 100 13.88 -19.78 -10.36
C VAL A 100 14.57 -18.73 -9.50
N CYS A 101 15.56 -18.03 -10.05
CA CYS A 101 16.21 -16.91 -9.36
C CYS A 101 15.17 -15.90 -8.85
N ARG A 102 15.23 -15.59 -7.55
CA ARG A 102 14.42 -14.52 -6.96
C ARG A 102 14.81 -13.20 -7.62
N LEU A 103 13.85 -12.58 -8.28
CA LEU A 103 14.03 -11.29 -8.94
C LEU A 103 13.17 -10.24 -8.22
N ASN A 104 13.75 -9.07 -7.95
CA ASN A 104 13.01 -7.88 -7.52
C ASN A 104 13.05 -6.89 -8.67
N PHE A 105 11.91 -6.28 -8.95
CA PHE A 105 11.78 -5.27 -9.99
C PHE A 105 10.69 -4.27 -9.60
N ALA A 106 10.55 -3.22 -10.40
CA ALA A 106 9.51 -2.23 -10.20
C ALA A 106 8.93 -1.82 -11.55
N VAL A 107 7.64 -1.58 -11.57
CA VAL A 107 6.94 -0.97 -12.72
C VAL A 107 6.49 0.43 -12.32
N ARG A 108 6.37 1.30 -13.32
CA ARG A 108 6.02 2.70 -13.10
C ARG A 108 4.86 3.10 -14.00
N VAL A 109 3.97 3.91 -13.46
CA VAL A 109 2.83 4.49 -14.17
C VAL A 109 2.61 5.92 -13.70
N HIS A 110 2.31 6.82 -14.63
CA HIS A 110 1.94 8.19 -14.31
C HIS A 110 0.45 8.23 -13.96
N LEU A 111 0.14 8.65 -12.74
CA LEU A 111 -1.22 8.96 -12.32
C LEU A 111 -1.61 10.34 -12.87
N GLY A 112 -2.77 10.42 -13.51
CA GLY A 112 -3.24 11.62 -14.21
C GLY A 112 -2.81 11.70 -15.69
N ALA A 113 -2.04 10.74 -16.19
CA ALA A 113 -1.86 10.56 -17.63
C ALA A 113 -2.98 9.67 -18.20
N GLU A 114 -3.60 10.06 -19.31
CA GLU A 114 -4.74 9.35 -19.91
C GLU A 114 -4.37 8.01 -20.57
N ASP A 115 -3.07 7.65 -20.59
CA ASP A 115 -2.56 6.54 -21.40
C ASP A 115 -2.70 5.16 -20.74
N TYR A 116 -3.13 5.08 -19.47
CA TYR A 116 -3.29 3.81 -18.76
C TYR A 116 -4.77 3.34 -18.73
N PRO A 117 -5.17 2.28 -19.47
CA PRO A 117 -6.57 1.89 -19.61
C PRO A 117 -7.27 1.44 -18.32
N HIS A 118 -6.50 1.11 -17.29
CA HIS A 118 -7.02 0.59 -16.02
C HIS A 118 -6.79 1.58 -14.87
N MET A 119 -6.73 2.88 -15.17
CA MET A 119 -6.49 3.94 -14.18
C MET A 119 -7.53 3.92 -13.05
N ASP A 120 -8.83 3.88 -13.36
CA ASP A 120 -9.88 3.88 -12.33
C ASP A 120 -9.74 2.70 -11.36
N ARG A 121 -9.48 1.50 -11.91
CA ARG A 121 -9.24 0.31 -11.10
C ARG A 121 -7.97 0.44 -10.25
N LEU A 122 -6.91 1.05 -10.80
CA LEU A 122 -5.67 1.29 -10.05
C LEU A 122 -5.92 2.21 -8.86
N LEU A 123 -6.68 3.28 -9.05
CA LEU A 123 -7.04 4.20 -7.98
C LEU A 123 -7.89 3.50 -6.91
N ASP A 124 -8.85 2.66 -7.29
CA ASP A 124 -9.65 1.85 -6.36
C ASP A 124 -8.79 0.85 -5.57
N ASP A 125 -7.90 0.11 -6.23
CA ASP A 125 -7.02 -0.87 -5.59
C ASP A 125 -6.01 -0.19 -4.64
N LEU A 126 -5.53 1.01 -4.99
CA LEU A 126 -4.70 1.83 -4.10
C LEU A 126 -5.50 2.33 -2.88
N ALA A 127 -6.72 2.85 -3.09
CA ALA A 127 -7.59 3.32 -2.00
C ALA A 127 -7.90 2.19 -1.00
N ARG A 128 -8.07 0.94 -1.49
CA ARG A 128 -8.21 -0.24 -0.61
C ARG A 128 -6.95 -0.50 0.20
N CYS A 129 -5.76 -0.40 -0.40
CA CYS A 129 -4.50 -0.55 0.32
C CYS A 129 -4.38 0.48 1.45
N GLU A 130 -4.75 1.74 1.16
CA GLU A 130 -4.73 2.83 2.13
C GLU A 130 -5.73 2.62 3.26
N ALA A 131 -6.97 2.23 2.92
CA ALA A 131 -8.01 1.93 3.91
C ALA A 131 -7.58 0.81 4.87
N GLU A 132 -6.96 -0.27 4.37
CA GLU A 132 -6.42 -1.31 5.25
C GLU A 132 -5.22 -0.82 6.08
N ALA A 133 -4.29 -0.05 5.49
CA ALA A 133 -3.16 0.49 6.23
C ALA A 133 -3.59 1.43 7.36
N LEU A 134 -4.66 2.21 7.17
CA LEU A 134 -5.24 3.06 8.20
C LEU A 134 -5.74 2.27 9.41
N LYS A 135 -6.25 1.05 9.23
CA LYS A 135 -6.66 0.18 10.36
C LYS A 135 -5.47 -0.17 11.26
N TYR A 136 -4.30 -0.40 10.69
CA TYR A 136 -3.07 -0.61 11.49
C TYR A 136 -2.64 0.66 12.23
N ILE A 137 -2.77 1.82 11.58
CA ILE A 137 -2.32 3.10 12.14
C ILE A 137 -3.26 3.62 13.25
N HIS A 138 -4.57 3.50 13.06
CA HIS A 138 -5.58 4.12 13.95
C HIS A 138 -6.27 3.13 14.89
N GLU A 139 -6.56 1.92 14.42
CA GLU A 139 -7.30 0.91 15.18
C GLU A 139 -6.36 -0.08 15.88
N ASP A 140 -5.05 0.12 15.74
CA ASP A 140 -4.00 -0.74 16.30
C ASP A 140 -4.23 -2.22 15.96
N LYS A 141 -4.66 -2.49 14.71
CA LYS A 141 -4.84 -3.86 14.18
C LYS A 141 -3.52 -4.62 14.32
N ARG A 142 -3.42 -5.48 15.34
CA ARG A 142 -2.26 -6.33 15.65
C ARG A 142 -2.67 -7.79 15.62
N PHE A 143 -1.78 -8.67 15.17
CA PHE A 143 -1.91 -10.09 15.46
C PHE A 143 -1.75 -10.32 16.96
N GLY A 144 -2.88 -10.42 17.66
CA GLY A 144 -2.91 -10.58 19.12
C GLY A 144 -4.32 -10.69 19.68
N CYS A 145 -4.92 -11.88 19.55
CA CYS A 145 -6.08 -12.34 20.31
C CYS A 145 -7.41 -11.59 20.12
N GLU A 146 -8.03 -11.67 18.94
CA GLU A 146 -9.48 -11.95 18.94
C GLU A 146 -9.65 -13.45 19.21
N MET A 147 -9.33 -13.86 20.44
CA MET A 147 -9.89 -15.09 20.97
C MET A 147 -11.38 -14.78 21.09
N PHE A 148 -12.17 -15.27 20.14
CA PHE A 148 -13.62 -15.33 20.31
C PHE A 148 -13.87 -16.07 21.61
N ILE A 149 -14.22 -15.35 22.68
CA ILE A 149 -14.86 -15.96 23.83
C ILE A 149 -16.25 -16.32 23.33
N GLN A 150 -16.38 -17.51 22.73
CA GLN A 150 -17.66 -18.19 22.67
C GLN A 150 -18.03 -18.48 24.12
N PHE A 151 -18.98 -17.73 24.66
CA PHE A 151 -19.72 -18.21 25.82
C PHE A 151 -20.43 -19.49 25.37
N ALA A 152 -19.92 -20.64 25.81
CA ALA A 152 -20.64 -21.89 25.68
C ALA A 152 -21.89 -21.80 26.55
N ALA A 153 -23.05 -21.88 25.88
CA ALA A 153 -24.42 -22.15 26.34
C ALA A 153 -24.82 -21.73 27.77
#